data_AF-A0A6V7HLG6-F1
#
_entry.id   AF-A0A6V7HLG6-F1
#
_cell.length_a   1.000
_cell.length_b   1.000
_cell.length_c   1.000
_cell.angle_alpha   90.00
_cell.angle_beta   90.00
_cell.angle_gamma   90.00
#
_symmetry.space_group_name_H-M   'P 1'
#
loop_
_entity.id
_entity.type
_entity.pdbx_description
1 polymer ?
#
loop_
_entity_poly.entity_id
_entity_poly.type
_entity_poly.pdbx_seq_one_letter_code
_entity_poly.pdbx_strand_id
1 'polypeptide(L)' 'VSWADITYAAYTEYLSNALGYNLNKDHPELKKLVEKITQNSNIKAYLESRPKTMV' A
#
# COMPACT_ATOMS: atom_id res chain seq x y z
N VAL A 1 10.00 10.32 -2.99
CA VAL A 1 9.15 9.85 -1.88
C VAL A 1 8.69 11.07 -1.12
N SER A 2 7.41 11.37 -1.25
CA SER A 2 6.71 12.46 -0.56
C SER A 2 5.56 11.87 0.26
N TRP A 3 4.83 12.73 0.97
CA TRP A 3 3.63 12.31 1.71
C TRP A 3 2.59 11.65 0.79
N ALA A 4 2.46 12.12 -0.45
CA ALA A 4 1.50 11.56 -1.41
C ALA A 4 1.78 10.08 -1.73
N ASP A 5 3.06 9.70 -1.84
CA ASP A 5 3.46 8.31 -2.09
C ASP A 5 3.06 7.40 -0.93
N ILE A 6 3.23 7.89 0.30
CA ILE A 6 2.90 7.16 1.53
C ILE A 6 1.38 7.01 1.66
N THR A 7 0.64 8.09 1.44
CA THR A 7 -0.83 8.09 1.46
C THR A 7 -1.39 7.12 0.43
N TYR A 8 -0.89 7.17 -0.81
CA TYR A 8 -1.32 6.25 -1.86
C TYR A 8 -1.07 4.78 -1.48
N ALA A 9 0.12 4.45 -0.99
CA ALA A 9 0.45 3.09 -0.58
C ALA A 9 -0.42 2.61 0.59
N ALA A 10 -0.76 3.50 1.54
CA ALA A 10 -1.60 3.17 2.69
C ALA A 10 -3.05 2.82 2.30
N TYR A 11 -3.60 3.47 1.26
CA TYR A 11 -4.98 3.26 0.82
C TYR A 11 -5.14 2.20 -0.28
N THR A 12 -4.05 1.78 -0.93
CA THR A 12 -4.12 0.86 -2.09
C THR A 12 -4.88 -0.43 -1.78
N GLU A 13 -4.64 -1.04 -0.61
CA GLU A 13 -5.32 -2.27 -0.16
C GLU A 13 -6.83 -2.01 0.04
N TYR A 14 -7.17 -0.99 0.82
CA TYR A 14 -8.56 -0.57 1.06
C TYR A 14 -9.32 -0.30 -0.25
N LEU A 15 -8.72 0.47 -1.16
CA LEU A 15 -9.35 0.82 -2.43
C LEU A 15 -9.52 -0.40 -3.33
N SER A 16 -8.54 -1.31 -3.36
CA SER A 16 -8.67 -2.56 -4.14
C SER A 16 -9.83 -3.42 -3.62
N ASN A 17 -10.00 -3.50 -2.30
CA ASN A 17 -11.08 -4.25 -1.68
C ASN A 17 -12.44 -3.58 -1.93
N ALA A 18 -12.52 -2.24 -1.80
CA ALA A 18 -13.73 -1.48 -2.09
C ALA A 18 -14.16 -1.56 -3.55
N LEU A 19 -13.21 -1.61 -4.49
CA LEU A 19 -13.46 -1.70 -5.92
C LEU A 19 -13.69 -3.13 -6.42
N GLY A 20 -13.34 -4.14 -5.63
CA GLY A 20 -13.46 -5.56 -5.99
C GLY A 20 -12.42 -6.06 -7.01
N TYR A 21 -11.37 -5.28 -7.26
CA TYR A 21 -10.25 -5.68 -8.13
C TYR A 21 -8.93 -5.07 -7.65
N ASN A 22 -7.81 -5.68 -8.06
CA ASN A 22 -6.50 -5.13 -7.76
C ASN A 22 -6.29 -3.81 -8.52
N LEU A 23 -6.31 -2.70 -7.77
CA LEU A 23 -6.18 -1.34 -8.28
C LEU A 23 -4.93 -1.16 -9.16
N ASN A 24 -3.85 -1.89 -8.88
CA ASN A 24 -2.54 -1.73 -9.52
C ASN A 24 -2.24 -2.80 -10.57
N LYS A 25 -3.20 -3.67 -10.91
CA LYS A 25 -3.00 -4.81 -11.81
C LYS A 25 -2.32 -4.41 -13.13
N ASP A 26 -2.83 -3.36 -13.76
CA ASP A 26 -2.38 -2.89 -15.07
C ASP A 26 -1.49 -1.63 -14.96
N HIS A 27 -1.00 -1.33 -13.75
CA HIS A 27 -0.20 -0.15 -13.44
C HIS A 27 1.13 -0.53 -12.75
N PRO A 28 2.12 -1.04 -13.50
CA PRO A 28 3.35 -1.61 -12.93
C PRO A 28 4.19 -0.61 -12.13
N GLU A 29 4.18 0.67 -12.51
CA GLU A 29 4.92 1.71 -11.77
C GLU A 29 4.25 2.04 -10.42
N LEU A 30 2.92 1.96 -10.34
CA LEU A 30 2.20 2.10 -9.07
C LEU A 30 2.41 0.89 -8.16
N LYS A 31 2.50 -0.31 -8.73
CA LYS A 31 2.92 -1.50 -7.98
C LYS A 31 4.31 -1.33 -7.39
N LYS A 32 5.30 -0.90 -8.19
CA LYS A 32 6.67 -0.61 -7.73
C LYS A 32 6.68 0.46 -6.63
N LEU A 33 5.85 1.49 -6.75
CA LEU A 33 5.72 2.53 -5.73
C LEU A 33 5.27 1.94 -4.38
N VAL A 34 4.19 1.14 -4.38
CA VAL A 34 3.67 0.51 -3.15
C VAL A 34 4.70 -0.44 -2.54
N GLU A 35 5.38 -1.26 -3.35
CA GLU A 35 6.46 -2.14 -2.89
C GLU A 35 7.60 -1.34 -2.25
N LYS A 36 8.05 -0.26 -2.90
CA LYS A 36 9.10 0.62 -2.38
C LYS A 36 8.74 1.24 -1.03
N ILE A 37 7.50 1.69 -0.86
CA ILE A 37 7.05 2.31 0.40
C ILE A 37 6.91 1.25 1.51
N THR A 38 6.31 0.10 1.21
CA THR A 38 6.09 -0.96 2.20
C THR A 38 7.38 -1.66 2.66
N GLN A 39 8.43 -1.62 1.84
CA GLN A 39 9.76 -2.14 2.20
C GLN A 39 10.62 -1.17 3.04
N ASN A 40 10.19 0.09 3.25
CA ASN A 40 10.88 0.99 4.15
C ASN A 40 10.90 0.41 5.58
N SER A 41 12.04 0.41 6.26
CA SER A 41 12.22 -0.27 7.56
C SER A 41 11.21 0.15 8.63
N ASN A 42 10.92 1.44 8.76
CA ASN A 42 9.99 1.95 9.77
C ASN A 42 8.54 1.59 9.42
N ILE A 43 8.18 1.68 8.14
CA ILE A 43 6.84 1.33 7.66
C ILE A 43 6.62 -0.18 7.77
N LYS A 44 7.61 -0.99 7.38
CA LYS A 44 7.57 -2.44 7.49
C LYS A 44 7.37 -2.87 8.94
N ALA A 45 8.14 -2.32 9.87
CA ALA A 45 7.99 -2.60 11.31
C ALA A 45 6.58 -2.23 11.82
N TYR A 46 6.02 -1.11 11.36
CA TYR A 46 4.64 -0.75 11.67
C TYR A 46 3.62 -1.72 11.07
N LEU A 47 3.77 -2.13 9.81
CA LEU A 47 2.87 -3.07 9.13
C LEU A 47 2.87 -4.47 9.78
N GLU A 48 4.01 -4.87 10.34
CA GLU A 48 4.18 -6.13 11.08
C GLU A 48 3.53 -6.09 12.47
N SER A 49 3.53 -4.93 13.14
CA SER A 49 3.00 -4.77 14.50
C SER A 49 1.55 -4.28 14.58
N ARG A 50 1.03 -3.62 13.54
CA ARG A 50 -0.34 -3.09 13.54
C ARG A 50 -1.38 -4.21 13.59
N PRO A 51 -2.53 -3.99 14.26
CA PRO A 51 -3.66 -4.92 14.20
C PRO A 51 -4.05 -5.21 12.75
N LYS A 52 -4.26 -6.49 12.43
CA LYS A 52 -4.82 -6.89 11.14
C LYS A 52 -6.32 -6.64 11.21
N THR A 53 -6.81 -5.77 10.33
CA THR A 53 -8.24 -5.48 10.21
C THR A 53 -8.77 -6.21 8.98
N MET A 54 -10.03 -6.65 9.04
CA MET A 54 -10.75 -7.16 7.88
C MET A 54 -11.20 -5.97 7.03
N VAL A 55 -10.25 -5.34 6.37
CA VAL A 55 -10.55 -4.60 5.14
C VAL A 55 -10.11 -5.48 4.01
#